data_AF-A0A9X2YWT5-F1
#
_entry.id   AF-A0A9X2YWT5-F1
#
_cell.length_a   1.000
_cell.length_b   1.000
_cell.length_c   1.000
_cell.angle_alpha   90.00
_cell.angle_beta   90.00
_cell.angle_gamma   90.00
#
_symmetry.space_group_name_H-M   'P 1'
#
loop_
_entity.id
_entity.type
_entity.pdbx_description
1 polymer ?
#
loop_
_entity_poly.entity_id
_entity_poly.type
_entity_poly.pdbx_seq_one_letter_code
_entity_poly.pdbx_strand_id
1 'polypeptide(L)' 'MSSNSTQQNGIGFGGILTIVFIILKLTKYIDWSWWWVLSPVLIPIAFVSVAFLIAVLITVIKK' A
#
# COMPACT_ATOMS: atom_id res chain seq x y z
N MET A 1 -16.35 32.99 7.77
CA MET A 1 -16.99 31.74 7.30
C MET A 1 -16.00 30.62 7.48
N SER A 2 -16.29 29.66 8.36
CA SER A 2 -15.42 28.50 8.62
C SER A 2 -15.63 27.47 7.51
N SER A 3 -14.67 27.35 6.60
CA SER A 3 -14.66 26.30 5.59
C SER A 3 -14.32 24.97 6.27
N ASN A 4 -15.33 24.28 6.77
CA ASN A 4 -15.19 22.89 7.18
C ASN A 4 -14.95 22.04 5.92
N SER A 5 -13.68 21.76 5.64
CA SER A 5 -13.28 20.75 4.67
C SER A 5 -13.62 19.38 5.25
N THR A 6 -14.79 18.86 4.88
CA THR A 6 -15.17 17.48 5.17
C THR A 6 -14.17 16.56 4.49
N GLN A 7 -13.20 16.05 5.26
CA GLN A 7 -12.20 15.10 4.80
C GLN A 7 -12.91 13.78 4.51
N GLN A 8 -13.20 13.56 3.23
CA GLN A 8 -13.72 12.30 2.73
C GLN A 8 -12.56 11.30 2.72
N ASN A 9 -12.33 10.65 3.86
CA ASN A 9 -11.48 9.46 3.96
C ASN A 9 -12.22 8.28 3.30
N GLY A 10 -12.35 8.32 1.98
CA GLY A 10 -12.75 7.16 1.20
C GLY A 10 -11.68 6.08 1.32
N ILE A 11 -12.10 4.81 1.37
CA ILE A 11 -11.19 3.68 1.24
C ILE A 11 -10.33 3.91 -0.01
N GLY A 12 -9.03 4.11 0.19
CA GLY A 12 -8.10 4.34 -0.90
C GLY A 12 -8.10 3.15 -1.84
N PHE A 13 -7.75 3.38 -3.10
CA PHE A 13 -7.70 2.35 -4.15
C PHE A 13 -7.02 1.04 -3.71
N GLY A 14 -5.97 1.13 -2.89
CA GLY A 14 -5.28 -0.03 -2.31
C GLY A 14 -6.15 -0.90 -1.39
N GLY A 15 -7.09 -0.31 -0.65
CA GLY A 15 -8.02 -1.07 0.20
C GLY A 15 -8.98 -1.92 -0.63
N ILE A 16 -9.51 -1.36 -1.72
CA ILE A 16 -10.39 -2.10 -2.66
C ILE A 16 -9.60 -3.24 -3.32
N LEU A 17 -8.37 -2.96 -3.77
CA LEU A 17 -7.49 -3.99 -4.36
C LEU A 17 -7.24 -5.14 -3.37
N THR A 18 -6.99 -4.82 -2.10
CA THR A 18 -6.78 -5.81 -1.04
C THR A 18 -8.02 -6.69 -0.85
N ILE A 19 -9.21 -6.07 -0.80
CA ILE A 19 -10.48 -6.80 -0.68
C ILE A 19 -10.73 -7.71 -1.89
N VAL A 20 -10.49 -7.23 -3.12
CA VAL A 20 -10.63 -8.03 -4.35
C VAL A 20 -9.70 -9.26 -4.34
N PHE A 21 -8.43 -9.09 -3.94
CA PHE A 21 -7.48 -10.20 -3.83
C PHE A 21 -7.90 -11.23 -2.76
N ILE A 22 -8.47 -10.78 -1.64
CA ILE A 22 -9.03 -11.66 -0.59
C ILE A 22 -10.21 -12.47 -1.14
N ILE A 23 -11.12 -11.83 -1.88
CA ILE A 23 -12.29 -12.50 -2.47
C ILE A 23 -11.83 -13.55 -3.49
N LEU A 24 -10.90 -13.22 -4.41
CA LEU A 24 -10.37 -14.17 -5.39
C LEU A 24 -9.71 -15.40 -4.76
N LYS A 25 -9.05 -15.23 -3.61
CA LYS A 25 -8.47 -16.36 -2.85
C LYS A 25 -9.56 -17.26 -2.26
N LEU A 26 -10.62 -16.67 -1.74
CA LEU A 26 -11.75 -17.39 -1.12
C LEU A 26 -12.60 -18.14 -2.16
N THR A 27 -12.75 -17.59 -3.37
CA THR A 27 -13.37 -18.29 -4.51
C THR A 27 -12.46 -19.34 -5.15
N LYS A 28 -11.28 -19.61 -4.56
CA LYS A 28 -10.29 -20.60 -5.00
C LYS A 28 -9.84 -20.46 -6.46
N TYR A 29 -9.93 -19.26 -7.02
CA TYR A 29 -9.38 -18.97 -8.34
C TYR A 29 -7.85 -18.99 -8.34
N ILE A 30 -7.24 -18.83 -7.16
CA ILE A 30 -5.80 -18.78 -6.96
C ILE A 30 -5.43 -19.57 -5.69
N ASP A 31 -4.60 -20.61 -5.82
CA ASP A 31 -4.11 -21.46 -4.71
C ASP A 31 -2.88 -20.86 -3.98
N TRP A 32 -2.66 -19.56 -4.14
CA TRP A 32 -1.39 -18.95 -3.80
C TRP A 32 -1.28 -18.61 -2.30
N SER A 33 -0.03 -18.59 -1.83
CA SER A 33 0.33 -18.21 -0.48
C SER A 33 -0.20 -16.82 -0.12
N TRP A 34 -0.70 -16.69 1.11
CA TRP A 34 -1.33 -15.45 1.61
C TRP A 34 -0.39 -14.23 1.58
N TRP A 35 0.92 -14.48 1.60
CA TRP A 35 1.96 -13.47 1.39
C TRP A 35 1.79 -12.69 0.08
N TRP A 36 1.36 -13.35 -1.00
CA TRP A 36 1.16 -12.67 -2.27
C TRP A 36 -0.24 -12.04 -2.41
N VAL A 37 -1.21 -12.49 -1.63
CA VAL A 37 -2.52 -11.80 -1.49
C VAL A 37 -2.35 -10.43 -0.82
N LEU A 38 -1.31 -10.27 0.02
CA LEU A 38 -0.89 -8.98 0.57
C LEU A 38 0.07 -8.18 -0.33
N SER A 39 0.47 -8.71 -1.50
CA SER A 39 1.32 -7.98 -2.46
C SER A 39 0.80 -6.57 -2.80
N PRO A 40 -0.52 -6.34 -3.00
CA PRO A 40 -1.08 -5.00 -3.16
C PRO A 40 -0.71 -4.01 -2.05
N VAL A 41 -0.58 -4.48 -0.81
CA VAL A 41 -0.21 -3.67 0.37
C VAL A 41 1.32 -3.56 0.49
N LEU A 42 2.05 -4.58 0.07
CA LEU A 42 3.52 -4.57 0.06
C LEU A 42 4.09 -3.62 -1.00
N ILE A 43 3.42 -3.38 -2.13
CA ILE A 43 3.88 -2.43 -3.16
C ILE A 43 4.11 -1.03 -2.59
N PRO A 44 3.13 -0.37 -1.93
CA PRO A 44 3.35 0.96 -1.34
C PRO A 44 4.36 0.91 -0.18
N ILE A 45 4.36 -0.13 0.65
CA ILE A 45 5.35 -0.29 1.73
C ILE A 45 6.78 -0.44 1.20
N ALA A 46 6.97 -1.25 0.16
CA ALA A 46 8.26 -1.46 -0.48
C ALA A 46 8.74 -0.18 -1.16
N PHE A 47 7.83 0.54 -1.84
CA PHE A 47 8.14 1.82 -2.45
C PHE A 47 8.60 2.86 -1.41
N VAL A 48 7.88 2.98 -0.29
CA VAL A 48 8.27 3.87 0.82
C VAL A 48 9.59 3.43 1.45
N SER A 49 9.78 2.13 1.68
CA SER A 49 11.03 1.59 2.25
C SER A 49 12.24 1.87 1.35
N VAL A 50 12.10 1.72 0.04
CA VAL A 50 13.16 2.02 -0.94
C VAL A 50 13.43 3.53 -0.98
N ALA A 51 12.38 4.36 -1.03
CA ALA A 51 12.53 5.81 -0.98
C ALA A 51 13.23 6.28 0.30
N PHE A 52 12.92 5.69 1.45
CA PHE A 52 13.56 5.97 2.73
C PHE A 52 15.05 5.59 2.71
N LEU A 53 15.40 4.40 2.21
CA LEU A 53 16.78 3.95 2.04
C LEU A 53 17.59 4.91 1.17
N ILE A 54 17.03 5.36 0.05
CA ILE A 54 17.66 6.33 -0.86
C ILE A 54 17.86 7.68 -0.15
N ALA A 55 16.84 8.18 0.56
CA ALA A 55 16.93 9.44 1.30
C ALA A 55 18.02 9.40 2.39
N VAL A 56 18.14 8.29 3.11
CA VAL A 56 19.20 8.07 4.11
C VAL A 56 20.57 8.05 3.44
N LEU A 57 20.73 7.31 2.35
CA LEU A 57 21.97 7.27 1.56
C LEU A 57 22.41 8.66 1.12
N ILE A 58 21.50 9.45 0.55
CA ILE A 58 21.79 10.82 0.11
C ILE A 58 22.22 11.69 1.29
N THR A 59 21.54 11.57 2.44
CA THR A 59 21.85 12.35 3.64
C THR A 59 23.20 11.96 4.23
N VAL A 60 23.56 10.67 4.22
CA VAL A 60 24.86 10.17 4.68
C VAL A 60 25.98 10.59 3.73
N ILE A 61 25.76 10.59 2.41
CA ILE A 61 26.78 11.00 1.42
C ILE A 61 26.98 12.52 1.42
N LYS A 62 25.91 13.31 1.60
CA LYS A 62 25.99 14.77 1.65
C LYS A 62 26.46 15.33 2.99
N LYS A 63 26.57 14.50 4.03
CA LYS A 63 27.05 14.85 5.36
C LYS A 63 28.53 14.53 5.50
#